data_AF-A0A081NSW3-F1
#
_entry.id   AF-A0A081NSW3-F1
#
_cell.length_a   1.000
_cell.length_b   1.000
_cell.length_c   1.000
_cell.angle_alpha   90.00
_cell.angle_beta   90.00
_cell.angle_gamma   90.00
#
_symmetry.space_group_name_H-M   'P 1'
#
loop_
_entity.id
_entity.type
_entity.pdbx_description
1 polymer ?
#
loop_
_entity_poly.entity_id
_entity_poly.type
_entity_poly.pdbx_seq_one_letter_code
_entity_poly.pdbx_strand_id
1 'polypeptide(L)'
;MFKSNKWLLVLSVIVFIGLLGLSVYYESIVYLYAASALPVAIVIFLPDLGRHQYIRLKPKAGVRFLKQTIGGDPVLTIAFKPGFIRWNRSRKLYFHLNSMGNSESSGAPEAKAAGGSDSTEAALAVLPFDLSLHPRKQGWIGIDLPQLAERTRSLSYTTDEVSRLLIRMADLEEAAMKVMVTPGAVSANEGKQLQA
;
A
#
# COMPACT_ATOMS: atom_id res chain seq x y z
N MET A 1 5.33 -16.58 11.39
CA MET A 1 4.66 -16.74 10.09
C MET A 1 3.31 -17.42 10.31
N PHE A 2 2.23 -16.66 10.57
CA PHE A 2 0.88 -17.24 10.58
C PHE A 2 0.22 -16.90 9.25
N LYS A 3 0.05 -17.93 8.41
CA LYS A 3 -0.71 -17.82 7.15
C LYS A 3 -2.14 -17.43 7.52
N SER A 4 -2.66 -16.38 6.91
CA SER A 4 -4.03 -15.88 7.15
C SER A 4 -5.04 -16.96 6.76
N ASN A 5 -5.42 -17.79 7.72
CA ASN A 5 -6.45 -18.81 7.54
C ASN A 5 -7.80 -18.16 7.77
N LYS A 6 -8.32 -17.47 6.75
CA LYS A 6 -9.67 -16.90 6.76
C LYS A 6 -10.72 -17.92 7.21
N TRP A 7 -10.49 -19.19 6.88
CA TRP A 7 -11.28 -20.34 7.34
C TRP A 7 -11.30 -20.53 8.86
N LEU A 8 -10.17 -20.35 9.56
CA LEU A 8 -10.13 -20.43 11.03
C LEU A 8 -10.94 -19.30 11.67
N LEU A 9 -10.90 -18.10 11.08
CA LEU A 9 -11.68 -16.96 11.57
C LEU A 9 -13.19 -17.23 11.39
N VAL A 10 -13.60 -17.72 10.22
CA VAL A 10 -15.00 -18.12 9.95
C VAL A 10 -15.45 -19.23 10.91
N LEU A 11 -14.65 -20.28 11.07
CA LEU A 11 -14.94 -21.38 11.99
C LEU A 11 -15.10 -20.86 13.43
N SER A 12 -14.22 -19.96 13.86
CA SER A 12 -14.29 -19.39 15.21
C SER A 12 -15.55 -18.55 15.44
N VAL A 13 -16.02 -17.83 14.43
CA VAL A 13 -17.28 -17.08 14.50
C VAL A 13 -18.47 -18.03 14.60
N ILE A 14 -18.48 -19.12 13.83
CA ILE A 14 -19.54 -20.15 13.90
C ILE A 14 -19.58 -20.79 15.28
N VAL A 15 -18.41 -21.15 15.84
CA VAL A 15 -18.32 -21.73 17.19
C VAL A 15 -18.80 -20.74 18.25
N PHE A 16 -18.46 -19.46 18.15
CA PHE A 16 -18.95 -18.42 19.06
C PHE A 16 -20.48 -18.28 19.02
N ILE A 17 -21.08 -18.23 17.84
CA ILE A 17 -22.54 -18.18 17.67
C ILE A 17 -23.19 -19.45 18.22
N GLY A 18 -22.59 -20.62 17.96
CA GLY A 18 -23.05 -21.90 18.49
C GLY A 18 -23.06 -21.94 20.02
N LEU A 19 -21.97 -21.51 20.67
CA LEU A 19 -21.87 -21.46 22.14
C LEU A 19 -22.87 -20.49 22.76
N LEU A 20 -23.12 -19.34 22.11
CA LEU A 20 -24.18 -18.42 22.54
C LEU A 20 -25.57 -19.07 22.44
N GLY A 21 -25.87 -19.73 21.32
CA GLY A 21 -27.14 -20.45 21.14
C GLY A 21 -27.34 -21.56 22.17
N LEU A 22 -26.29 -22.37 22.42
CA LEU A 22 -26.31 -23.41 23.46
C LEU A 22 -26.44 -22.82 24.87
N SER A 23 -25.82 -21.68 25.14
CA SER A 23 -25.94 -21.01 26.45
C SER A 23 -27.38 -20.59 26.74
N VAL A 24 -28.08 -20.04 25.74
CA VAL A 24 -29.49 -19.66 25.87
C VAL A 24 -30.39 -20.88 25.98
N TYR A 25 -30.18 -21.91 25.15
CA TYR A 25 -31.04 -23.10 25.14
C TYR A 25 -30.94 -23.92 26.43
N TYR A 26 -29.75 -24.05 27.01
CA TYR A 26 -29.51 -24.83 28.22
C TYR A 26 -29.42 -23.99 29.51
N GLU A 27 -29.68 -22.67 29.43
CA GLU A 27 -29.52 -21.72 30.54
C GLU A 27 -28.17 -21.86 31.29
N SER A 28 -27.11 -22.21 30.56
CA SER A 28 -25.84 -22.58 31.17
C SER A 28 -24.84 -21.44 31.12
N ILE A 29 -24.40 -21.05 32.32
CA ILE A 29 -23.33 -20.07 32.58
C ILE A 29 -21.99 -20.54 32.01
N VAL A 30 -21.74 -21.85 31.93
CA VAL A 30 -20.46 -22.39 31.43
C VAL A 30 -20.25 -22.05 29.96
N TYR A 31 -21.29 -22.19 29.14
CA TYR A 31 -21.23 -21.83 27.71
C TYR A 31 -21.11 -20.31 27.51
N LEU A 32 -21.67 -19.52 28.42
CA LEU A 32 -21.56 -18.06 28.42
C LEU A 32 -20.12 -17.62 28.71
N TYR A 33 -19.45 -18.25 29.68
CA TYR A 33 -18.03 -18.02 29.94
C TYR A 33 -17.16 -18.44 28.74
N ALA A 34 -17.41 -19.62 28.17
CA ALA A 34 -16.67 -20.08 26.99
C ALA A 34 -16.85 -19.12 25.80
N ALA A 35 -18.07 -18.63 25.56
CA ALA A 35 -18.34 -17.63 24.54
C ALA A 35 -17.60 -16.31 24.82
N SER A 36 -17.48 -15.88 26.08
CA SER A 36 -16.79 -14.63 26.43
C SER A 36 -15.26 -14.67 26.22
N ALA A 37 -14.63 -15.85 26.35
CA ALA A 37 -13.19 -16.02 26.18
C ALA A 37 -12.77 -16.09 24.69
N LEU A 38 -13.68 -16.55 23.83
CA LEU A 38 -13.44 -16.76 22.40
C LEU A 38 -13.01 -15.49 21.64
N PRO A 39 -13.65 -14.32 21.82
CA PRO A 39 -13.20 -13.05 21.22
C PRO A 39 -11.74 -12.72 21.51
N VAL A 40 -11.26 -12.98 22.72
CA VAL A 40 -9.87 -12.72 23.12
C VAL A 40 -8.92 -13.64 22.35
N ALA A 41 -9.28 -14.91 22.19
CA ALA A 41 -8.51 -15.86 21.40
C ALA A 41 -8.49 -15.48 19.91
N ILE A 42 -9.61 -15.01 19.35
CA ILE A 42 -9.74 -14.62 17.93
C ILE A 42 -8.77 -13.49 17.54
N VAL A 43 -8.53 -12.53 18.45
CA VAL A 43 -7.66 -11.37 18.17
C VAL A 43 -6.23 -11.79 17.84
N ILE A 44 -5.71 -12.88 18.45
CA ILE A 44 -4.36 -13.39 18.15
C ILE A 44 -4.27 -13.94 16.73
N PHE A 45 -5.39 -14.46 16.20
CA PHE A 45 -5.47 -15.03 14.87
C PHE A 45 -5.96 -14.04 13.80
N LEU A 46 -6.19 -12.78 14.16
CA LEU A 46 -6.60 -11.78 13.19
C LEU A 46 -5.43 -11.55 12.21
N PRO A 47 -5.65 -11.73 10.89
CA PRO A 47 -4.61 -11.45 9.92
C PRO A 47 -4.29 -9.96 9.95
N ASP A 48 -3.01 -9.60 9.90
CA ASP A 48 -2.62 -8.21 9.72
C ASP A 48 -3.14 -7.74 8.35
N LEU A 49 -4.21 -6.93 8.38
CA LEU A 49 -4.78 -6.32 7.18
C LEU A 49 -3.82 -5.21 6.73
N GLY A 50 -2.79 -5.61 5.97
CA GLY A 50 -1.82 -4.69 5.40
C GLY A 50 -2.51 -3.53 4.69
N ARG A 51 -2.46 -2.34 5.31
CA ARG A 51 -3.17 -1.16 4.82
C ARG A 51 -2.33 -0.48 3.73
N HIS A 52 -2.94 -0.14 2.61
CA HIS A 52 -2.29 0.69 1.60
C HIS A 52 -1.96 2.07 2.17
N GLN A 53 -0.77 2.57 1.86
CA GLN A 53 -0.33 3.91 2.22
C GLN A 53 -0.68 4.85 1.07
N TYR A 54 -1.19 6.04 1.39
CA TYR A 54 -1.55 7.06 0.40
C TYR A 54 -0.77 8.34 0.70
N ILE A 55 0.03 8.80 -0.26
CA ILE A 55 0.66 10.11 -0.22
C ILE A 55 -0.38 11.14 -0.67
N ARG A 56 -0.83 11.99 0.27
CA ARG A 56 -1.77 13.08 -0.02
C ARG A 56 -1.00 14.40 -0.06
N LEU A 57 -1.38 15.30 -0.97
CA LEU A 57 -0.79 16.64 -1.17
C LEU A 57 -0.87 17.61 0.03
N LYS A 58 -1.27 17.16 1.23
CA LYS A 58 -1.35 18.09 2.37
C LYS A 58 0.07 18.51 2.78
N PRO A 59 0.31 19.82 3.03
CA PRO A 59 1.64 20.37 3.33
C PRO A 59 2.32 19.82 4.61
N LYS A 60 1.63 18.94 5.36
CA LYS A 60 2.16 18.28 6.56
C LYS A 60 2.93 16.98 6.29
N ALA A 61 2.86 16.42 5.09
CA ALA A 61 3.61 15.20 4.79
C ALA A 61 5.01 15.58 4.29
N GLY A 62 6.06 15.23 5.03
CA GLY A 62 7.46 15.44 4.64
C GLY A 62 7.89 14.58 3.43
N VAL A 63 7.13 14.67 2.35
CA VAL A 63 7.32 14.02 1.06
C VAL A 63 7.34 15.11 0.00
N ARG A 64 8.38 15.12 -0.83
CA ARG A 64 8.56 16.07 -1.94
C ARG A 64 8.66 15.29 -3.24
N PHE A 65 7.94 15.76 -4.25
CA PHE A 65 8.09 15.28 -5.62
C PHE A 65 9.06 16.23 -6.32
N LEU A 66 10.08 15.70 -6.98
CA LEU A 66 11.04 16.47 -7.77
C LEU A 66 11.12 15.83 -9.15
N LYS A 67 10.90 16.62 -10.21
CA LYS A 67 11.21 16.20 -11.57
C LYS A 67 12.65 16.61 -11.87
N GLN A 68 13.49 15.65 -12.22
CA GLN A 68 14.88 15.89 -12.59
C GLN A 68 15.18 15.15 -13.89
N THR A 69 16.12 15.66 -14.66
CA THR A 69 16.59 14.99 -15.87
C THR A 69 17.95 14.38 -15.55
N ILE A 70 18.03 13.06 -15.52
CA ILE A 70 19.26 12.32 -15.21
C ILE A 70 19.70 11.63 -16.50
N GLY A 71 20.87 12.01 -17.03
CA GLY A 71 21.42 11.38 -18.23
C GLY A 71 20.59 11.58 -19.51
N GLY A 72 19.79 12.64 -19.59
CA GLY A 72 18.88 12.91 -20.70
C GLY A 72 17.46 12.37 -20.51
N ASP A 73 17.25 11.48 -19.54
CA ASP A 73 15.94 10.90 -19.27
C ASP A 73 15.21 11.65 -18.15
N PRO A 74 13.92 11.99 -18.33
CA PRO A 74 13.10 12.58 -17.28
C PRO A 74 12.79 11.54 -16.18
N VAL A 75 13.19 11.84 -14.95
CA VAL A 75 13.02 11.00 -13.75
C VAL A 75 12.23 11.75 -12.69
N LEU A 76 11.21 11.10 -12.14
CA LEU A 76 10.48 11.54 -10.95
C LEU A 76 11.18 11.01 -9.70
N THR A 77 11.66 11.92 -8.87
CA THR A 77 12.19 11.62 -7.55
C THR A 77 11.14 11.90 -6.48
N ILE A 78 10.77 10.88 -5.71
CA ILE A 78 9.94 11.03 -4.51
C ILE A 78 10.88 11.01 -3.30
N ALA A 79 11.16 12.17 -2.73
CA ALA A 79 11.98 12.30 -1.53
C ALA A 79 11.10 12.31 -0.28
N PHE A 80 11.49 11.58 0.76
CA PHE A 80 10.74 11.48 2.01
C PHE A 80 11.70 11.29 3.18
N LYS A 81 11.23 11.61 4.38
CA LYS A 81 12.00 11.34 5.60
C LYS A 81 12.16 9.83 5.83
N PRO A 82 13.35 9.36 6.26
CA PRO A 82 13.53 7.98 6.72
C PRO A 82 12.41 7.54 7.69
N GLY A 83 11.90 6.33 7.52
CA GLY A 83 10.77 5.80 8.30
C GLY A 83 9.38 6.30 7.87
N PHE A 84 9.26 7.16 6.85
CA PHE A 84 7.95 7.55 6.30
C PHE A 84 7.22 6.40 5.62
N ILE A 85 7.94 5.58 4.84
CA ILE A 85 7.38 4.43 4.13
C ILE A 85 7.22 3.26 5.11
N ARG A 86 6.02 2.68 5.15
CA ARG A 86 5.72 1.54 6.01
C ARG A 86 5.95 0.22 5.28
N TRP A 87 7.21 -0.12 5.03
CA TRP A 87 7.63 -1.30 4.25
C TRP A 87 6.93 -2.61 4.63
N ASN A 88 6.84 -2.91 5.94
CA ASN A 88 6.28 -4.18 6.42
C ASN A 88 4.76 -4.17 6.68
N ARG A 89 4.13 -2.98 6.79
CA ARG A 89 2.70 -2.85 7.12
C ARG A 89 1.85 -2.47 5.91
N SER A 90 2.46 -1.91 4.88
CA SER A 90 1.76 -1.41 3.71
C SER A 90 2.10 -2.24 2.49
N ARG A 91 1.08 -2.76 1.81
CA ARG A 91 1.27 -3.51 0.57
C ARG A 91 1.64 -2.61 -0.60
N LYS A 92 0.99 -1.46 -0.68
CA LYS A 92 1.20 -0.52 -1.80
C LYS A 92 1.27 0.90 -1.29
N LEU A 93 2.15 1.69 -1.91
CA LEU A 93 2.27 3.13 -1.71
C LEU A 93 1.65 3.84 -2.91
N TYR A 94 0.49 4.46 -2.70
CA TYR A 94 -0.22 5.20 -3.74
C TYR A 94 0.11 6.69 -3.71
N PHE A 95 0.42 7.25 -4.87
CA PHE A 95 0.56 8.68 -5.11
C PHE A 95 -0.28 9.11 -6.32
N HIS A 96 -0.58 10.40 -6.43
CA HIS A 96 -1.42 10.93 -7.50
C HIS A 96 -0.58 11.59 -8.59
N LEU A 97 -0.88 11.38 -9.87
CA LEU A 97 -0.13 11.98 -10.97
C LEU A 97 -0.13 13.53 -10.92
N ASN A 98 -1.27 14.14 -10.58
CA ASN A 98 -1.33 15.61 -10.44
C ASN A 98 -0.50 16.16 -9.26
N SER A 99 -0.01 15.33 -8.33
CA SER A 99 0.92 15.81 -7.30
C SER A 99 2.30 16.17 -7.85
N MET A 100 2.58 15.82 -9.11
CA MET A 100 3.78 16.20 -9.82
C MET A 100 3.80 17.67 -10.30
N GLY A 101 2.65 18.36 -10.30
CA GLY A 101 2.51 19.73 -10.83
C GLY A 101 2.69 20.85 -9.82
N ASN A 102 2.59 20.55 -8.51
CA ASN A 102 2.57 21.58 -7.45
C ASN A 102 3.89 21.71 -6.68
N SER A 103 4.92 20.94 -7.04
CA SER A 103 6.27 21.11 -6.49
C SER A 103 7.03 22.06 -7.39
N GLU A 104 7.23 23.28 -6.90
CA GLU A 104 7.95 24.38 -7.53
C GLU A 104 9.12 23.91 -8.40
N SER A 105 8.95 24.12 -9.71
CA SER A 105 10.05 24.35 -10.63
C SER A 105 10.73 25.65 -10.20
N SER A 106 11.79 25.57 -9.41
CA SER A 106 12.74 26.66 -9.23
C SER A 106 14.10 26.05 -8.95
N GLY A 107 15.05 26.32 -9.85
CA GLY A 107 16.38 25.73 -9.86
C GLY A 107 17.13 25.93 -8.55
N ALA A 108 17.14 24.89 -7.72
CA ALA A 108 18.13 24.72 -6.68
C ALA A 108 18.93 23.46 -7.03
N PRO A 109 20.26 23.57 -7.18
CA PRO A 109 21.13 22.41 -7.32
C PRO A 109 21.06 21.59 -6.03
N GLU A 110 21.60 20.39 -6.09
CA GLU A 110 21.71 19.40 -5.02
C GLU A 110 21.82 19.97 -3.60
N ALA A 111 21.33 19.17 -2.65
CA ALA A 111 21.47 19.35 -1.21
C ALA A 111 20.54 20.39 -0.56
N LYS A 112 19.38 19.90 -0.13
CA LYS A 112 19.05 19.89 1.31
C LYS A 112 17.92 18.90 1.56
N ALA A 113 18.37 17.69 1.90
CA ALA A 113 17.73 16.75 2.79
C ALA A 113 16.72 17.42 3.71
N ALA A 114 15.54 16.83 3.84
CA ALA A 114 14.59 17.18 4.87
C ALA A 114 15.11 16.71 6.24
N GLY A 115 16.16 17.36 6.75
CA GLY A 115 16.66 17.28 8.12
C GLY A 115 17.88 16.38 8.32
N GLY A 116 18.93 16.96 8.92
CA GLY A 116 19.99 16.26 9.64
C GLY A 116 21.11 15.70 8.75
N SER A 117 22.32 16.21 8.96
CA SER A 117 23.54 15.48 8.61
C SER A 117 23.53 14.11 9.31
N ASP A 118 24.16 13.11 8.68
CA ASP A 118 24.60 11.83 9.26
C ASP A 118 23.83 10.54 8.92
N SER A 119 22.86 10.55 7.99
CA SER A 119 22.32 9.30 7.45
C SER A 119 22.65 9.15 5.96
N THR A 120 23.33 8.05 5.60
CA THR A 120 23.51 7.56 4.22
C THR A 120 22.17 7.58 3.48
N GLU A 121 21.93 8.63 2.69
CA GLU A 121 20.67 8.79 1.96
C GLU A 121 20.66 7.84 0.76
N ALA A 122 20.00 6.69 0.90
CA ALA A 122 19.90 5.73 -0.20
C ALA A 122 18.74 6.10 -1.15
N ALA A 123 19.06 6.09 -2.46
CA ALA A 123 18.08 6.24 -3.53
C ALA A 123 17.79 4.89 -4.16
N LEU A 124 16.50 4.56 -4.31
CA LEU A 124 16.05 3.28 -4.83
C LEU A 124 15.26 3.45 -6.12
N ALA A 125 15.70 2.78 -7.18
CA ALA A 125 15.04 2.79 -8.48
C ALA A 125 13.81 1.88 -8.48
N VAL A 126 12.66 2.49 -8.73
CA VAL A 126 11.37 1.83 -8.94
C VAL A 126 11.28 1.43 -10.41
N LEU A 127 11.03 0.15 -10.66
CA LEU A 127 10.98 -0.41 -12.00
C LEU A 127 9.52 -0.50 -12.50
N PRO A 128 9.29 -0.64 -13.82
CA PRO A 128 7.94 -0.70 -14.40
C PRO A 128 7.04 -1.75 -13.75
N PHE A 129 7.61 -2.88 -13.34
CA PHE A 129 6.88 -3.98 -12.72
C PHE A 129 6.51 -3.73 -11.26
N ASP A 130 7.17 -2.79 -10.58
CA ASP A 130 6.81 -2.37 -9.23
C ASP A 130 5.63 -1.38 -9.26
N LEU A 131 5.29 -0.85 -10.43
CA LEU A 131 4.23 0.12 -10.63
C LEU A 131 2.91 -0.60 -10.96
N SER A 132 1.84 -0.16 -10.31
CA SER A 132 0.49 -0.65 -10.54
C SER A 132 -0.52 0.47 -10.43
N LEU A 133 -1.50 0.53 -11.33
CA LEU A 133 -2.57 1.52 -11.23
C LEU A 133 -3.55 1.17 -10.10
N HIS A 134 -4.14 2.20 -9.49
CA HIS A 134 -5.17 1.99 -8.49
C HIS A 134 -6.46 1.46 -9.17
N PRO A 135 -7.02 0.32 -8.74
CA PRO A 135 -8.12 -0.38 -9.45
C PRO A 135 -9.47 0.36 -9.47
N ARG A 136 -9.57 1.51 -8.79
CA ARG A 136 -10.82 2.25 -8.57
C ARG A 136 -10.67 3.77 -8.67
N LYS A 137 -9.44 4.29 -8.67
CA LYS A 137 -9.20 5.74 -8.61
C LYS A 137 -8.30 6.12 -9.77
N GLN A 138 -8.84 6.86 -10.72
CA GLN A 138 -8.09 7.37 -11.86
C GLN A 138 -6.99 8.31 -11.38
N GLY A 139 -5.85 8.31 -12.07
CA GLY A 139 -4.71 9.17 -11.74
C GLY A 139 -3.88 8.74 -10.52
N TRP A 140 -4.23 7.65 -9.84
CA TRP A 140 -3.45 7.10 -8.72
C TRP A 140 -2.57 5.93 -9.18
N ILE A 141 -1.27 6.05 -8.90
CA ILE A 141 -0.27 5.03 -9.17
C ILE A 141 0.24 4.49 -7.84
N GLY A 142 0.29 3.17 -7.74
CA GLY A 142 0.70 2.39 -6.59
C GLY A 142 2.04 1.72 -6.83
N ILE A 143 2.97 1.87 -5.90
CA ILE A 143 4.25 1.17 -5.87
C ILE A 143 4.11 -0.05 -4.96
N ASP A 144 4.51 -1.23 -5.42
CA ASP A 144 4.51 -2.47 -4.63
C ASP A 144 5.69 -2.47 -3.64
N LEU A 145 5.38 -2.27 -2.35
CA LEU A 145 6.41 -2.13 -1.31
C LEU A 145 7.08 -3.47 -0.95
N PRO A 146 6.36 -4.60 -0.83
CA PRO A 146 6.99 -5.92 -0.64
C PRO A 146 8.04 -6.26 -1.70
N GLN A 147 7.72 -6.07 -2.98
CA GLN A 147 8.66 -6.37 -4.07
C GLN A 147 9.90 -5.48 -4.01
N LEU A 148 9.70 -4.20 -3.72
CA LEU A 148 10.76 -3.23 -3.56
C LEU A 148 11.62 -3.51 -2.31
N ALA A 149 11.01 -4.02 -1.23
CA ALA A 149 11.69 -4.47 -0.02
C ALA A 149 12.50 -5.76 -0.23
N GLU A 150 12.08 -6.65 -1.13
CA GLU A 150 12.88 -7.83 -1.50
C GLU A 150 14.12 -7.43 -2.30
N ARG A 151 13.97 -6.50 -3.25
CA ARG A 151 15.09 -5.98 -4.06
C ARG A 151 16.15 -5.24 -3.23
N THR A 152 15.75 -4.59 -2.14
CA THR A 152 16.71 -3.93 -1.24
C THR A 152 17.56 -4.91 -0.45
N ARG A 153 17.10 -6.16 -0.24
CA ARG A 153 17.91 -7.19 0.44
C ARG A 153 19.17 -7.58 -0.34
N SER A 154 19.18 -7.39 -1.66
CA SER A 154 20.36 -7.63 -2.50
C SER A 154 21.25 -6.40 -2.66
N LEU A 155 20.93 -5.29 -1.98
CA LEU A 155 21.69 -4.04 -2.04
C LEU A 155 22.45 -3.84 -0.74
N SER A 156 23.47 -2.97 -0.78
CA SER A 156 24.32 -2.66 0.38
C SER A 156 23.65 -1.77 1.44
N TYR A 157 22.36 -1.48 1.30
CA TYR A 157 21.58 -0.61 2.19
C TYR A 157 20.24 -1.25 2.56
N THR A 158 19.71 -0.84 3.70
CA THR A 158 18.44 -1.34 4.26
C THR A 158 17.26 -0.48 3.84
N THR A 159 16.04 -1.00 3.96
CA THR A 159 14.80 -0.25 3.70
C THR A 159 14.63 0.99 4.57
N ASP A 160 15.27 1.02 5.75
CA ASP A 160 15.18 2.13 6.69
C ASP A 160 16.09 3.31 6.29
N GLU A 161 17.10 3.05 5.47
CA GLU A 161 18.04 4.06 4.93
C GLU A 161 17.56 4.68 3.61
N VAL A 162 16.52 4.07 2.99
CA VAL A 162 15.94 4.60 1.76
C VAL A 162 15.18 5.89 2.08
N SER A 163 15.59 6.98 1.44
CA SER A 163 14.98 8.31 1.58
C SER A 163 14.43 8.85 0.25
N ARG A 164 14.78 8.20 -0.87
CA ARG A 164 14.39 8.64 -2.22
C ARG A 164 13.95 7.45 -3.06
N LEU A 165 12.81 7.58 -3.73
CA LEU A 165 12.37 6.67 -4.79
C LEU A 165 12.56 7.36 -6.14
N LEU A 166 13.24 6.69 -7.07
CA LEU A 166 13.50 7.17 -8.43
C LEU A 166 12.61 6.41 -9.40
N ILE A 167 11.77 7.11 -10.16
CA ILE A 167 10.85 6.51 -11.14
C ILE A 167 11.11 7.17 -12.49
N ARG A 168 11.36 6.39 -13.55
CA ARG A 168 11.48 6.96 -14.90
C ARG A 168 10.10 7.40 -15.37
N MET A 169 10.00 8.58 -15.99
CA MET A 169 8.72 9.07 -16.49
C MET A 169 8.16 8.19 -17.62
N ALA A 170 9.04 7.61 -18.45
CA ALA A 170 8.65 6.64 -19.49
C ALA A 170 7.93 5.42 -18.88
N ASP A 171 8.44 4.88 -17.77
CA ASP A 171 7.81 3.74 -17.08
C ASP A 171 6.45 4.10 -16.49
N LEU A 172 6.29 5.37 -16.07
CA LEU A 172 5.04 5.91 -15.56
C LEU A 172 3.98 6.04 -16.65
N GLU A 173 4.40 6.49 -17.83
CA GLU A 173 3.56 6.58 -19.03
C GLU A 173 3.18 5.20 -19.56
N GLU A 174 4.12 4.25 -19.58
CA GLU A 174 3.84 2.86 -19.96
C GLU A 174 2.86 2.20 -18.98
N ALA A 175 3.06 2.40 -17.68
CA ALA A 175 2.14 1.92 -16.66
C ALA A 175 0.75 2.56 -16.79
N ALA A 176 0.66 3.83 -17.20
CA ALA A 176 -0.60 4.50 -17.51
C ALA A 176 -1.26 3.97 -18.81
N MET A 177 -0.46 3.65 -19.83
CA MET A 177 -0.94 3.18 -21.14
C MET A 177 -1.31 1.70 -21.19
N LYS A 178 -0.70 0.83 -20.37
CA LYS A 178 -1.03 -0.62 -20.32
C LYS A 178 -2.51 -0.92 -20.03
N VAL A 179 -3.27 0.02 -19.49
CA VAL A 179 -4.72 -0.12 -19.25
C VAL A 179 -5.59 0.26 -20.44
N MET A 180 -5.10 1.09 -21.38
CA MET A 180 -5.85 1.34 -22.62
C MET A 180 -5.95 0.09 -23.51
N VAL A 181 -5.04 -0.89 -23.32
CA VAL A 181 -4.98 -2.12 -24.13
C VAL A 181 -5.52 -3.35 -23.37
N THR A 182 -6.03 -3.20 -22.15
CA THR A 182 -6.72 -4.30 -21.43
C THR A 182 -8.25 -4.08 -21.46
N PRO A 183 -8.98 -4.58 -22.47
CA PRO A 183 -10.43 -4.60 -22.43
C PRO A 183 -10.86 -5.72 -21.46
N GLY A 184 -11.27 -5.37 -20.25
CA GLY A 184 -11.54 -6.41 -19.26
C GLY A 184 -12.14 -5.95 -17.93
N ALA A 185 -13.04 -4.97 -17.94
CA ALA A 185 -13.99 -4.76 -16.84
C ALA A 185 -15.19 -3.92 -17.33
N VAL A 186 -15.84 -4.36 -18.41
CA VAL A 186 -17.20 -3.90 -18.71
C VAL A 186 -18.11 -4.55 -17.67
N SER A 187 -18.52 -3.74 -16.71
CA SER A 187 -19.81 -3.76 -16.01
C SER A 187 -20.65 -5.04 -16.19
N ALA A 188 -20.42 -6.05 -15.35
CA ALA A 188 -21.40 -7.10 -15.11
C ALA A 188 -22.49 -6.55 -14.18
N ASN A 189 -23.32 -5.65 -14.70
CA ASN A 189 -24.55 -5.24 -14.01
C ASN A 189 -25.61 -4.72 -15.00
N GLU A 190 -26.00 -5.56 -15.96
CA GLU A 190 -27.29 -5.46 -16.64
C GLU A 190 -28.00 -6.80 -16.52
N GLY A 191 -28.61 -7.00 -15.35
CA GLY A 191 -29.40 -8.19 -15.02
C GLY A 191 -30.70 -7.78 -14.34
N LYS A 192 -31.45 -6.85 -14.96
CA LYS A 192 -32.90 -6.65 -14.78
C LYS A 192 -33.30 -5.38 -15.53
N GLN A 193 -33.84 -5.52 -16.72
CA GLN A 193 -35.01 -4.75 -17.17
C GLN A 193 -35.63 -5.44 -18.40
N LEU A 194 -36.89 -5.82 -18.21
CA LEU A 194 -37.98 -5.83 -19.19
C LEU A 194 -37.91 -6.81 -20.37
N GLN A 195 -38.71 -7.89 -20.28
CA GLN A 195 -39.62 -8.22 -21.38
C GLN A 195 -41.03 -8.37 -20.82
N ALA A 196 -41.93 -7.69 -21.52
CA ALA A 196 -43.38 -7.70 -21.40
C ALA A 196 -43.98 -8.93 -22.09
#